data_AF-A0A1Y1T1L6-F1
#
_entry.id   AF-A0A1Y1T1L6-F1
#
_cell.length_a   1.000
_cell.length_b   1.000
_cell.length_c   1.000
_cell.angle_alpha   90.00
_cell.angle_beta   90.00
_cell.angle_gamma   90.00
#
_symmetry.space_group_name_H-M   'P 1'
#
loop_
_entity.id
_entity.type
_entity.pdbx_description
1 polymer ?
#
loop_
_entity_poly.entity_id
_entity_poly.type
_entity_poly.pdbx_seq_one_letter_code
_entity_poly.pdbx_strand_id
1 'polypeptide(L)'
;MFLEHLKSNPTINNKTTRSIIAGAIGGLAGGAVKGLVEHFLPVRKAENRSAQLKILDDLSTKITGTPISVQNEELAEQLVNFPVGASVGAAYGYGKKDKDQLNLAEGIIMGTSTWVSTHQTSLPILGLKDKPTDVPLKMQANEFIAHLLFGITTELVRNKVNQGLKK
;
A
#
# COMPACT_ATOMS: atom_id res chain seq x y z
N MET A 1 -21.02 6.73 19.87
CA MET A 1 -20.95 8.19 19.92
C MET A 1 -20.05 8.79 18.83
N PHE A 2 -18.80 8.36 18.68
CA PHE A 2 -17.88 8.88 17.64
C PHE A 2 -18.34 8.61 16.18
N LEU A 3 -18.73 7.37 15.85
CA LEU A 3 -19.20 7.03 14.50
C LEU A 3 -20.48 7.79 14.10
N GLU A 4 -21.42 7.96 15.03
CA GLU A 4 -22.64 8.73 14.79
C GLU A 4 -22.34 10.21 14.50
N HIS A 5 -21.35 10.79 15.18
CA HIS A 5 -20.87 12.13 14.87
C HIS A 5 -20.28 12.22 13.46
N LEU A 6 -19.44 11.27 13.05
CA LEU A 6 -18.88 11.23 11.69
C LEU A 6 -19.96 11.06 10.61
N LYS A 7 -20.97 10.20 10.84
CA LYS A 7 -22.11 10.01 9.92
C LYS A 7 -22.96 11.26 9.77
N SER A 8 -23.12 12.02 10.85
CA SER A 8 -23.91 13.26 10.83
C SER A 8 -23.20 14.43 10.13
N ASN A 9 -21.88 14.33 9.91
CA ASN A 9 -21.11 15.36 9.22
C ASN A 9 -21.37 15.31 7.70
N PRO A 10 -21.91 16.39 7.10
CA PRO A 10 -22.30 16.39 5.68
C PRO A 10 -21.11 16.23 4.72
N THR A 11 -19.92 16.69 5.10
CA THR A 11 -18.69 16.52 4.31
C THR A 11 -18.26 15.07 4.26
N ILE A 12 -18.36 14.35 5.38
CA ILE A 12 -18.00 12.93 5.48
C ILE A 12 -19.08 12.05 4.86
N ASN A 13 -20.35 12.41 5.01
CA ASN A 13 -21.46 11.66 4.42
C ASN A 13 -21.56 11.82 2.88
N ASN A 14 -20.85 12.79 2.30
CA ASN A 14 -20.67 12.87 0.85
C ASN A 14 -20.06 11.55 0.33
N LYS A 15 -20.71 10.93 -0.67
CA LYS A 15 -20.29 9.64 -1.24
C LYS A 15 -18.82 9.61 -1.66
N THR A 16 -18.31 10.70 -2.22
CA THR A 16 -16.93 10.82 -2.70
C THR A 16 -15.97 10.87 -1.53
N THR A 17 -16.17 11.80 -0.59
CA THR A 17 -15.31 11.95 0.60
C THR A 17 -15.27 10.68 1.42
N ARG A 18 -16.45 10.09 1.69
CA ARG A 18 -16.57 8.81 2.40
C ARG A 18 -15.73 7.72 1.76
N SER A 19 -15.84 7.59 0.44
CA SER A 19 -15.16 6.53 -0.30
C SER A 19 -13.65 6.74 -0.37
N ILE A 20 -13.18 7.98 -0.46
CA ILE A 20 -11.76 8.34 -0.36
C ILE A 20 -11.22 7.96 1.03
N ILE A 21 -11.90 8.35 2.11
CA ILE A 21 -11.50 8.04 3.49
C ILE A 21 -11.48 6.52 3.71
N ALA A 22 -12.55 5.83 3.31
CA ALA A 22 -12.64 4.39 3.43
C ALA A 22 -11.53 3.69 2.64
N GLY A 23 -11.23 4.19 1.44
CA GLY A 23 -10.11 3.74 0.62
C GLY A 23 -8.78 3.92 1.31
N ALA A 24 -8.49 5.11 1.86
CA ALA A 24 -7.24 5.41 2.55
C ALA A 24 -7.02 4.49 3.75
N ILE A 25 -8.05 4.28 4.58
CA ILE A 25 -8.01 3.37 5.73
C ILE A 25 -7.80 1.92 5.24
N GLY A 26 -8.48 1.53 4.16
CA GLY A 26 -8.28 0.23 3.53
C GLY A 26 -6.83 0.02 3.07
N GLY A 27 -6.25 1.02 2.41
CA GLY A 27 -4.88 0.99 1.92
C GLY A 27 -3.83 0.92 3.03
N LEU A 28 -4.05 1.62 4.14
CA LEU A 28 -3.21 1.49 5.34
C LEU A 28 -3.26 0.06 5.91
N ALA A 29 -4.47 -0.50 6.07
CA ALA A 29 -4.64 -1.86 6.56
C ALA A 29 -4.02 -2.90 5.62
N GLY A 30 -4.22 -2.76 4.32
CA GLY A 30 -3.59 -3.61 3.32
C GLY A 30 -2.07 -3.50 3.36
N GLY A 31 -1.54 -2.29 3.52
CA GLY A 31 -0.09 -2.05 3.63
C GLY A 31 0.51 -2.75 4.86
N ALA A 32 -0.18 -2.69 6.00
CA ALA A 32 0.23 -3.41 7.21
C ALA A 32 0.22 -4.93 7.00
N VAL A 33 -0.82 -5.49 6.39
CA VAL A 33 -0.88 -6.93 6.07
C VAL A 33 0.23 -7.33 5.11
N LYS A 34 0.48 -6.53 4.07
CA LYS A 34 1.59 -6.76 3.14
C LYS A 34 2.94 -6.80 3.87
N GLY A 35 3.22 -5.81 4.73
CA GLY A 35 4.46 -5.77 5.50
C GLY A 35 4.63 -6.98 6.41
N LEU A 36 3.55 -7.44 7.06
CA LEU A 36 3.57 -8.66 7.86
C LEU A 36 3.87 -9.90 7.00
N VAL A 37 3.25 -10.01 5.83
CA VAL A 37 3.50 -11.12 4.90
C VAL A 37 4.96 -11.13 4.44
N GLU A 38 5.51 -9.96 4.09
CA GLU A 38 6.91 -9.81 3.65
C GLU A 38 7.92 -10.10 4.76
N HIS A 39 7.54 -9.91 6.02
CA HIS A 39 8.34 -10.30 7.17
C HIS A 39 8.54 -11.83 7.24
N PHE A 40 7.52 -12.62 6.88
CA PHE A 40 7.58 -14.09 6.91
C PHE A 40 7.95 -14.73 5.57
N LEU A 41 7.66 -14.06 4.45
CA LEU A 41 7.95 -14.53 3.11
C LEU A 41 9.03 -13.65 2.49
N PRO A 42 10.28 -14.15 2.33
CA PRO A 42 11.36 -13.36 1.75
C PRO A 42 10.99 -12.89 0.34
N VAL A 43 10.86 -11.58 0.15
CA VAL A 43 10.59 -10.93 -1.15
C VAL A 43 11.82 -10.31 -1.79
N ARG A 44 12.93 -10.28 -1.05
CA ARG A 44 14.23 -9.79 -1.49
C ARG A 44 15.35 -10.59 -0.83
N LYS A 45 16.55 -10.51 -1.39
CA LYS A 45 17.77 -11.02 -0.73
C LYS A 45 18.04 -10.19 0.53
N ALA A 46 18.57 -10.82 1.58
CA ALA A 46 18.73 -10.18 2.90
C ALA A 46 19.72 -9.00 2.86
N GLU A 47 20.72 -9.09 1.99
CA GLU A 47 21.73 -8.06 1.74
C GLU A 47 21.20 -6.87 0.93
N ASN A 48 20.03 -6.99 0.29
CA ASN A 48 19.48 -5.94 -0.54
C ASN A 48 18.61 -4.99 0.29
N ARG A 49 19.00 -3.71 0.32
CA ARG A 49 18.12 -2.63 0.78
C ARG A 49 16.89 -2.49 -0.11
N SER A 50 15.78 -2.10 0.51
CA SER A 50 14.52 -1.87 -0.19
C SER A 50 14.58 -0.66 -1.12
N ALA A 51 13.63 -0.58 -2.06
CA ALA A 51 13.50 0.59 -2.91
C ALA A 51 13.25 1.87 -2.10
N GLN A 52 12.47 1.76 -1.02
CA GLN A 52 12.14 2.83 -0.09
C GLN A 52 13.40 3.34 0.61
N LEU A 53 14.23 2.43 1.14
CA LEU A 53 15.49 2.80 1.76
C LEU A 53 16.46 3.42 0.78
N LYS A 54 16.57 2.92 -0.45
CA LYS A 54 17.42 3.54 -1.49
C LYS A 54 17.01 5.00 -1.77
N ILE A 55 15.71 5.29 -1.84
CA ILE A 55 15.20 6.65 -2.01
C ILE A 55 15.54 7.51 -0.78
N LEU A 56 15.28 7.00 0.42
CA LEU A 56 15.54 7.73 1.66
C LEU A 56 17.03 7.93 1.94
N ASP A 57 17.88 6.99 1.55
CA ASP A 57 19.34 7.09 1.64
C ASP A 57 19.87 8.20 0.74
N ASP A 58 19.40 8.25 -0.51
CA ASP A 58 19.76 9.32 -1.44
C ASP A 58 19.34 10.70 -0.88
N LEU A 59 18.12 10.80 -0.37
CA LEU A 59 17.62 12.03 0.25
C LEU A 59 18.39 12.41 1.53
N SER A 60 18.59 11.45 2.43
CA SER A 60 19.32 11.65 3.69
C SER A 60 20.76 12.05 3.43
N THR A 61 21.42 11.43 2.45
CA THR A 61 22.80 11.77 2.07
C THR A 61 22.88 13.18 1.50
N LYS A 62 21.91 13.60 0.68
CA LYS A 62 21.83 14.97 0.15
C LYS A 62 21.61 16.04 1.22
N ILE A 63 20.85 15.73 2.28
CA ILE A 63 20.49 16.70 3.32
C ILE A 63 21.51 16.70 4.48
N THR A 64 21.93 15.53 4.93
CA THR A 64 22.71 15.32 6.16
C THR A 64 24.13 14.83 5.91
N GLY A 65 24.45 14.42 4.69
CA GLY A 65 25.75 13.83 4.33
C GLY A 65 25.88 12.34 4.65
N THR A 66 24.84 11.69 5.22
CA THR A 66 24.89 10.27 5.59
C THR A 66 23.60 9.52 5.24
N PRO A 67 23.67 8.21 4.93
CA PRO A 67 22.49 7.37 4.69
C PRO A 67 21.72 7.10 5.99
N ILE A 68 20.50 6.54 5.86
CA ILE A 68 19.72 6.13 7.03
C ILE A 68 20.46 5.02 7.78
N SER A 69 20.57 5.19 9.11
CA SER A 69 21.22 4.20 9.97
C SER A 69 20.45 2.88 9.99
N VAL A 70 21.18 1.78 10.15
CA VAL A 70 20.60 0.42 10.16
C VAL A 70 19.52 0.27 11.23
N GLN A 71 19.69 0.91 12.39
CA GLN A 71 18.71 0.86 13.49
C GLN A 71 17.36 1.51 13.14
N ASN A 72 17.33 2.36 12.12
CA ASN A 72 16.14 3.12 11.70
C ASN A 72 15.52 2.58 10.40
N GLU A 73 16.07 1.52 9.79
CA GLU A 73 15.62 1.03 8.49
C GLU A 73 14.13 0.66 8.47
N GLU A 74 13.66 -0.11 9.46
CA GLU A 74 12.26 -0.54 9.51
C GLU A 74 11.30 0.65 9.64
N LEU A 75 11.62 1.61 10.53
CA LEU A 75 10.82 2.82 10.71
C LEU A 75 10.80 3.67 9.43
N ALA A 76 11.97 3.82 8.78
CA ALA A 76 12.12 4.55 7.53
C ALA A 76 11.30 3.90 6.40
N GLU A 77 11.29 2.57 6.29
CA GLU A 77 10.44 1.86 5.32
C GLU A 77 8.96 2.10 5.59
N GLN A 78 8.51 2.04 6.85
CA GLN A 78 7.11 2.28 7.22
C GLN A 78 6.67 3.72 6.92
N LEU A 79 7.54 4.71 7.09
CA LEU A 79 7.29 6.11 6.75
C LEU A 79 7.01 6.33 5.26
N VAL A 80 7.49 5.44 4.38
CA VAL A 80 7.16 5.47 2.95
C VAL A 80 5.95 4.58 2.64
N ASN A 81 5.92 3.37 3.21
CA ASN A 81 4.91 2.37 2.88
C ASN A 81 3.50 2.79 3.30
N PHE A 82 3.32 3.42 4.48
CA PHE A 82 1.98 3.83 4.92
C PHE A 82 1.37 4.95 4.07
N PRO A 83 2.06 6.07 3.77
CA PRO A 83 1.52 7.08 2.86
C PRO A 83 1.24 6.54 1.46
N VAL A 84 2.11 5.69 0.91
CA VAL A 84 1.88 5.05 -0.40
C VAL A 84 0.63 4.18 -0.37
N GLY A 85 0.52 3.29 0.64
CA GLY A 85 -0.65 2.44 0.81
C GLY A 85 -1.94 3.24 0.97
N ALA A 86 -1.93 4.29 1.81
CA ALA A 86 -3.06 5.19 1.98
C ALA A 86 -3.46 5.89 0.68
N SER A 87 -2.48 6.36 -0.10
CA SER A 87 -2.72 7.07 -1.36
C SER A 87 -3.32 6.16 -2.43
N VAL A 88 -2.76 4.95 -2.59
CA VAL A 88 -3.29 3.93 -3.51
C VAL A 88 -4.71 3.52 -3.09
N GLY A 89 -4.92 3.28 -1.80
CA GLY A 89 -6.24 2.96 -1.26
C GLY A 89 -7.25 4.09 -1.47
N ALA A 90 -6.86 5.35 -1.24
CA ALA A 90 -7.71 6.52 -1.46
C ALA A 90 -8.15 6.65 -2.93
N ALA A 91 -7.21 6.47 -3.87
CA ALA A 91 -7.49 6.48 -5.30
C ALA A 91 -8.45 5.34 -5.70
N TYR A 92 -8.22 4.13 -5.16
CA TYR A 92 -9.12 2.99 -5.36
C TYR A 92 -10.52 3.27 -4.78
N GLY A 93 -10.60 3.83 -3.58
CA GLY A 93 -11.84 4.25 -2.93
C GLY A 93 -12.61 5.29 -3.75
N TYR A 94 -11.93 6.30 -4.29
CA TYR A 94 -12.52 7.26 -5.22
C TYR A 94 -13.12 6.58 -6.46
N GLY A 95 -12.40 5.63 -7.08
CA GLY A 95 -12.90 4.85 -8.20
C GLY A 95 -14.15 4.02 -7.86
N LYS A 96 -14.31 3.65 -6.58
CA LYS A 96 -15.44 2.87 -6.04
C LYS A 96 -16.57 3.74 -5.48
N LYS A 97 -16.55 5.07 -5.64
CA LYS A 97 -17.51 5.99 -4.99
C LYS A 97 -19.00 5.74 -5.29
N ASP A 98 -19.31 5.08 -6.42
CA ASP A 98 -20.66 4.71 -6.83
C ASP A 98 -20.95 3.20 -6.67
N LYS A 99 -20.01 2.45 -6.08
CA LYS A 99 -20.06 0.99 -5.90
C LYS A 99 -19.88 0.62 -4.42
N ASP A 100 -21.01 0.51 -3.71
CA ASP A 100 -21.02 0.17 -2.28
C ASP A 100 -20.82 -1.33 -1.99
N GLN A 101 -20.89 -2.19 -3.02
CA GLN A 101 -20.74 -3.63 -2.87
C GLN A 101 -19.27 -4.02 -2.67
N LEU A 102 -19.07 -5.09 -1.88
CA LEU A 102 -17.79 -5.77 -1.76
C LEU A 102 -17.51 -6.52 -3.06
N ASN A 103 -16.32 -6.34 -3.63
CA ASN A 103 -15.89 -7.08 -4.81
C ASN A 103 -14.40 -7.47 -4.69
N LEU A 104 -14.15 -8.67 -4.17
CA LEU A 104 -12.79 -9.18 -3.98
C LEU A 104 -12.00 -9.28 -5.28
N ALA A 105 -12.65 -9.51 -6.42
CA ALA A 105 -11.98 -9.54 -7.72
C ALA A 105 -11.41 -8.17 -8.09
N GLU A 106 -12.14 -7.07 -7.82
CA GLU A 106 -11.61 -5.71 -8.01
C GLU A 106 -10.44 -5.41 -7.05
N GLY A 107 -10.46 -5.97 -5.83
CA GLY A 107 -9.32 -5.89 -4.89
C GLY A 107 -8.08 -6.64 -5.40
N ILE A 108 -8.26 -7.85 -5.93
CA ILE A 108 -7.21 -8.65 -6.58
C ILE A 108 -6.62 -7.92 -7.78
N ILE A 109 -7.47 -7.37 -8.65
CA ILE A 109 -7.06 -6.59 -9.82
C ILE A 109 -6.25 -5.37 -9.37
N MET A 110 -6.70 -4.66 -8.33
CA MET A 110 -5.99 -3.51 -7.80
C MET A 110 -4.61 -3.89 -7.24
N GLY A 111 -4.53 -4.93 -6.39
CA GLY A 111 -3.25 -5.43 -5.87
C GLY A 111 -2.28 -5.89 -6.97
N THR A 112 -2.80 -6.62 -7.96
CA THR A 112 -2.04 -7.05 -9.14
C THR A 112 -1.53 -5.85 -9.94
N SER A 113 -2.40 -4.87 -10.18
CA SER A 113 -2.05 -3.63 -10.90
C SER A 113 -0.96 -2.87 -10.17
N THR A 114 -1.06 -2.73 -8.85
CA THR A 114 -0.02 -2.10 -8.03
C THR A 114 1.30 -2.85 -8.20
N TRP A 115 1.31 -4.17 -8.05
CA TRP A 115 2.53 -4.99 -8.20
C TRP A 115 3.19 -4.84 -9.57
N VAL A 116 2.40 -4.92 -10.65
CA VAL A 116 2.93 -4.74 -12.01
C VAL A 116 3.51 -3.33 -12.17
N SER A 117 2.74 -2.32 -11.77
CA SER A 117 3.13 -0.91 -11.94
C SER A 117 4.38 -0.52 -11.13
N THR A 118 4.69 -1.22 -10.05
CA THR A 118 5.85 -0.94 -9.21
C THR A 118 6.98 -1.91 -9.50
N HIS A 119 6.80 -3.19 -9.25
CA HIS A 119 7.87 -4.17 -9.22
C HIS A 119 8.23 -4.76 -10.58
N GLN A 120 7.29 -4.74 -11.53
CA GLN A 120 7.55 -5.19 -12.90
C GLN A 120 7.95 -4.05 -13.83
N THR A 121 7.69 -2.79 -13.45
CA THR A 121 7.97 -1.62 -14.31
C THR A 121 8.74 -0.52 -13.59
N SER A 122 8.11 0.28 -12.73
CA SER A 122 8.67 1.55 -12.26
C SER A 122 9.97 1.37 -11.46
N LEU A 123 10.01 0.44 -10.50
CA LEU A 123 11.19 0.25 -9.64
C LEU A 123 12.40 -0.29 -10.41
N PRO A 124 12.26 -1.28 -11.31
CA PRO A 124 13.35 -1.67 -12.22
C PRO A 124 13.82 -0.54 -13.13
N ILE A 125 12.90 0.22 -13.74
CA ILE A 125 13.24 1.33 -14.66
C ILE A 125 14.05 2.41 -13.93
N LEU A 126 13.72 2.68 -12.67
CA LEU A 126 14.42 3.66 -11.83
C LEU A 126 15.70 3.13 -11.19
N GLY A 127 16.09 1.87 -11.45
CA GLY A 127 17.26 1.24 -10.83
C GLY A 127 17.12 0.98 -9.32
N LEU A 128 15.91 1.11 -8.79
CA LEU A 128 15.62 0.89 -7.37
C LEU A 128 15.47 -0.60 -7.03
N LYS A 129 15.20 -1.44 -8.03
CA LYS A 129 15.08 -2.89 -7.91
C LYS A 129 15.78 -3.59 -9.09
N ASP A 130 16.26 -4.82 -8.85
CA ASP A 130 16.75 -5.70 -9.91
C ASP A 130 15.69 -5.93 -10.99
N LYS A 131 16.12 -6.24 -12.22
CA LYS A 131 15.18 -6.56 -13.31
C LYS A 131 14.36 -7.80 -12.95
N PRO A 132 13.08 -7.88 -13.37
CA PRO A 132 12.26 -9.06 -13.08
C PRO A 132 12.85 -10.39 -13.55
N THR A 133 13.62 -10.38 -14.64
CA THR A 133 14.31 -11.58 -15.17
C THR A 133 15.42 -12.10 -14.27
N ASP A 134 15.95 -11.26 -13.38
CA ASP A 134 17.12 -11.54 -12.55
C ASP A 134 16.72 -11.91 -11.10
N VAL A 135 15.43 -11.79 -10.78
CA VAL A 135 14.87 -12.11 -9.46
C VAL A 135 14.38 -13.57 -9.42
N PRO A 136 14.79 -14.37 -8.41
CA PRO A 136 14.29 -15.74 -8.26
C PRO A 136 12.76 -15.83 -8.28
N LEU A 137 12.21 -16.79 -9.03
CA LEU A 137 10.77 -16.94 -9.21
C LEU A 137 9.99 -17.03 -7.88
N LYS A 138 10.57 -17.72 -6.87
CA LYS A 138 9.99 -17.81 -5.53
C LYS A 138 9.82 -16.43 -4.87
N MET A 139 10.80 -15.54 -5.00
CA MET A 139 10.72 -14.18 -4.44
C MET A 139 9.69 -13.34 -5.18
N GLN A 140 9.59 -13.47 -6.51
CA GLN A 140 8.55 -12.81 -7.30
C GLN A 140 7.15 -13.28 -6.89
N ALA A 141 6.97 -14.59 -6.69
CA ALA A 141 5.71 -15.16 -6.22
C ALA A 141 5.34 -14.65 -4.81
N ASN A 142 6.29 -14.63 -3.88
CA ASN A 142 6.07 -14.08 -2.54
C ASN A 142 5.62 -12.62 -2.59
N GLU A 143 6.30 -11.80 -3.41
CA GLU A 143 5.97 -10.37 -3.55
C GLU A 143 4.60 -10.15 -4.19
N PHE A 144 4.26 -10.97 -5.19
CA PHE A 144 2.95 -10.95 -5.81
C PHE A 144 1.85 -11.35 -4.82
N ILE A 145 2.05 -12.40 -4.03
CA ILE A 145 1.12 -12.82 -2.97
C ILE A 145 0.90 -11.70 -1.95
N ALA A 146 1.97 -11.03 -1.52
CA ALA A 146 1.86 -9.90 -0.59
C ALA A 146 1.01 -8.76 -1.18
N HIS A 147 1.10 -8.51 -2.49
CA HIS A 147 0.27 -7.50 -3.18
C HIS A 147 -1.18 -7.95 -3.41
N LEU A 148 -1.43 -9.24 -3.65
CA LEU A 148 -2.79 -9.77 -3.67
C LEU A 148 -3.47 -9.57 -2.32
N LEU A 149 -2.78 -9.89 -1.23
CA LEU A 149 -3.30 -9.70 0.13
C LEU A 149 -3.46 -8.22 0.49
N PHE A 150 -2.57 -7.34 0.03
CA PHE A 150 -2.76 -5.89 0.09
C PHE A 150 -4.09 -5.47 -0.55
N GLY A 151 -4.34 -5.91 -1.79
CA GLY A 151 -5.53 -5.54 -2.55
C GLY A 151 -6.83 -6.08 -1.95
N ILE A 152 -6.84 -7.37 -1.58
CA ILE A 152 -7.96 -8.04 -0.91
C ILE A 152 -8.30 -7.35 0.42
N THR A 153 -7.29 -7.10 1.26
CA THR A 153 -7.48 -6.45 2.56
C THR A 153 -8.02 -5.03 2.38
N THR A 154 -7.47 -4.28 1.42
CA THR A 154 -7.92 -2.92 1.11
C THR A 154 -9.39 -2.91 0.74
N GLU A 155 -9.85 -3.80 -0.13
CA GLU A 155 -11.26 -3.85 -0.53
C GLU A 155 -12.19 -4.26 0.62
N LEU A 156 -11.79 -5.24 1.44
CA LEU A 156 -12.55 -5.65 2.62
C LEU A 156 -12.73 -4.50 3.63
N VAL A 157 -11.63 -3.84 3.99
CA VAL A 157 -11.64 -2.75 4.97
C VAL A 157 -12.32 -1.51 4.41
N ARG A 158 -12.02 -1.12 3.16
CA ARG A 158 -12.74 -0.03 2.46
C ARG A 158 -14.23 -0.28 2.49
N ASN A 159 -14.68 -1.48 2.13
CA ASN A 159 -16.10 -1.79 2.10
C ASN A 159 -16.74 -1.64 3.49
N LYS A 160 -16.13 -2.25 4.51
CA LYS A 160 -16.62 -2.18 5.89
C LYS A 160 -16.68 -0.74 6.42
N VAL A 161 -15.64 0.06 6.19
CA VAL A 161 -15.60 1.47 6.61
C VAL A 161 -16.63 2.28 5.84
N ASN A 162 -16.75 2.11 4.53
CA ASN A 162 -17.72 2.83 3.70
C ASN A 162 -19.16 2.53 4.16
N GLN A 163 -19.49 1.28 4.43
CA GLN A 163 -20.80 0.91 5.00
C GLN A 163 -21.01 1.53 6.39
N GLY A 164 -19.99 1.50 7.25
CA GLY A 164 -20.07 2.09 8.60
C GLY A 164 -20.22 3.61 8.62
N LEU A 165 -19.76 4.31 7.58
CA LEU A 165 -19.91 5.76 7.42
C LEU A 165 -21.17 6.16 6.63
N LYS A 166 -21.86 5.19 6.02
CA LYS A 166 -23.12 5.43 5.31
C LYS A 166 -24.24 5.60 6.33
N LYS A 167 -25.09 6.60 6.11
CA LYS A 167 -26.28 6.85 6.93
C LYS A 167 -27.44 5.97 6.49
#